data_AF-A0A218WIL4-F1
#
_entry.id   AF-A0A218WIL4-F1
#
_cell.length_a   1.000
_cell.length_b   1.000
_cell.length_c   1.000
_cell.angle_alpha   90.00
_cell.angle_beta   90.00
_cell.angle_gamma   90.00
#
_symmetry.space_group_name_H-M   'P 1'
#
loop_
_entity.id
_entity.type
_entity.pdbx_description
1 polymer ?
#
loop_
_entity_poly.entity_id
_entity_poly.type
_entity_poly.pdbx_seq_one_letter_code
_entity_poly.pdbx_strand_id
1 'polypeptide(L)'
;MASRQSSMVFFPLVVIAFTFPLISQVLGNTDPQTQGLIDRVCHQMEDYGFCNNVYQAQLKGGSSDMRGLAQIAQEQAQNNATQIRFSIMDLLGRTTDQSLKDALTECQTAYNTIIDQFQQAWFYFSKLESYQEVLNLEKITPRLLGSCISSFDTPAHPPNPLVEQNREQRILITMALPLIDRICRSLEDYGFCYKVFNDNLEGHARNMQGLGEIAQLQALFNATNIHLFIMRLYNSIPTGPEKKALEKCMNAYSVVSNQFQIGLLLFEQGRYRDMLDTERITPQAQSSCSTTFITQPSPENLLIERNREMRILIGMAITTCLDLRQHMQHL
;
A
#
# COMPACT_ATOMS: atom_id res chain seq x y z
N MET A 1 13.08 0.54 95.16
CA MET A 1 13.17 1.09 93.79
C MET A 1 13.52 -0.03 92.84
N ALA A 2 12.52 -0.60 92.17
CA ALA A 2 12.71 -1.65 91.18
C ALA A 2 12.71 -1.02 89.79
N SER A 3 13.87 -0.96 89.14
CA SER A 3 14.01 -0.52 87.75
C SER A 3 14.10 -1.76 86.87
N ARG A 4 13.00 -2.04 86.15
CA ARG A 4 12.93 -3.01 85.06
C ARG A 4 13.72 -2.46 83.87
N GLN A 5 14.81 -3.12 83.48
CA GLN A 5 15.41 -2.96 82.16
C GLN A 5 14.52 -3.68 81.14
N SER A 6 13.90 -2.93 80.23
CA SER A 6 13.23 -3.48 79.05
C SER A 6 14.24 -3.52 77.90
N SER A 7 14.58 -4.73 77.44
CA SER A 7 15.40 -4.96 76.26
C SER A 7 14.66 -4.51 75.00
N MET A 8 15.16 -3.51 74.28
CA MET A 8 14.70 -3.20 72.92
C MET A 8 15.39 -4.13 71.92
N VAL A 9 14.61 -5.01 71.29
CA VAL A 9 15.02 -5.83 70.16
C VAL A 9 15.00 -4.95 68.91
N PHE A 10 16.16 -4.63 68.35
CA PHE A 10 16.26 -4.00 67.03
C PHE A 10 16.09 -5.08 65.95
N PHE A 11 14.92 -5.12 65.30
CA PHE A 11 14.74 -5.84 64.04
C PHE A 11 15.31 -4.98 62.90
N PRO A 12 16.27 -5.48 62.10
CA PRO A 12 16.64 -4.78 60.88
C PRO A 12 15.50 -4.93 59.86
N LEU A 13 14.94 -3.79 59.44
CA LEU A 13 14.05 -3.71 58.29
C LEU A 13 14.83 -4.11 57.03
N VAL A 14 14.70 -5.37 56.62
CA VAL A 14 15.15 -5.82 55.30
C VAL A 14 14.20 -5.21 54.27
N VAL A 15 14.62 -4.09 53.67
CA VAL A 15 14.01 -3.56 52.46
C VAL A 15 14.36 -4.52 51.34
N ILE A 16 13.46 -5.46 51.05
CA ILE A 16 13.53 -6.25 49.83
C ILE A 16 13.20 -5.30 48.68
N ALA A 17 14.23 -4.68 48.12
CA ALA A 17 14.14 -4.07 46.82
C ALA A 17 13.83 -5.18 45.82
N PHE A 18 12.56 -5.29 45.41
CA PHE A 18 12.21 -6.02 44.20
C PHE A 18 12.84 -5.24 43.04
N THR A 19 14.11 -5.51 42.77
CA THR A 19 14.69 -5.26 41.47
C THR A 19 13.96 -6.20 40.52
N PHE A 20 12.87 -5.70 39.93
CA PHE A 20 12.35 -6.29 38.70
C PHE A 20 13.54 -6.41 37.76
N PRO A 21 13.93 -7.62 37.32
CA PRO A 21 14.86 -7.71 36.22
C PRO A 21 14.18 -6.99 35.06
N LEU A 22 14.78 -5.90 34.59
CA LEU A 22 14.60 -5.44 33.23
C LEU A 22 14.97 -6.65 32.38
N ILE A 23 13.95 -7.43 32.01
CA ILE A 23 14.04 -8.33 30.88
C ILE A 23 14.14 -7.37 29.70
N SER A 24 15.36 -6.91 29.41
CA SER A 24 15.73 -6.48 28.07
C SER A 24 15.44 -7.71 27.22
N GLN A 25 14.25 -7.75 26.62
CA GLN A 25 13.99 -8.65 25.51
C GLN A 25 15.07 -8.26 24.50
N VAL A 26 16.09 -9.09 24.37
CA VAL A 26 17.02 -9.01 23.26
C VAL A 26 16.13 -9.32 22.06
N LEU A 27 15.56 -8.25 21.48
CA LEU A 27 14.98 -8.29 20.16
C LEU A 27 16.10 -8.79 19.28
N GLY A 28 16.00 -10.03 18.82
CA GLY A 28 16.82 -10.47 17.71
C GLY A 28 16.61 -9.45 16.60
N ASN A 29 17.68 -9.04 15.92
CA ASN A 29 17.50 -8.22 14.74
C ASN A 29 16.68 -9.03 13.74
N THR A 30 15.57 -8.47 13.28
CA THR A 30 14.82 -9.00 12.14
C THR A 30 15.80 -9.30 11.01
N ASP A 31 15.65 -10.44 10.34
CA ASP A 31 16.63 -10.85 9.33
C ASP A 31 16.74 -9.78 8.22
N PRO A 32 17.90 -9.64 7.57
CA PRO A 32 18.13 -8.56 6.61
C PRO A 32 17.12 -8.50 5.45
N GLN A 33 16.59 -9.65 5.03
CA GLN A 33 15.61 -9.71 3.95
C GLN A 33 14.24 -9.19 4.42
N THR A 34 13.79 -9.60 5.61
CA THR A 34 12.57 -9.08 6.23
C THR A 34 12.72 -7.60 6.60
N GLN A 35 13.89 -7.17 7.08
CA GLN A 35 14.15 -5.76 7.36
C GLN A 35 14.07 -4.93 6.08
N GLY A 36 14.65 -5.41 4.97
CA GLY A 36 14.50 -4.74 3.68
C GLY A 36 13.04 -4.60 3.24
N LEU A 37 12.19 -5.60 3.52
CA LEU A 37 10.75 -5.52 3.26
C LEU A 37 10.05 -4.46 4.14
N ILE A 38 10.37 -4.42 5.43
CA ILE A 38 9.86 -3.43 6.37
C ILE A 38 10.27 -2.02 5.93
N ASP A 39 11.53 -1.83 5.61
CA ASP A 39 12.07 -0.52 5.19
C ASP A 39 11.31 -0.01 3.96
N ARG A 40 11.01 -0.89 2.99
CA ARG A 40 10.20 -0.52 1.82
C ARG A 40 8.82 0.00 2.19
N VAL A 41 8.12 -0.71 3.09
CA VAL A 41 6.79 -0.29 3.52
C VAL A 41 6.89 1.02 4.29
N CYS A 42 7.83 1.12 5.22
CA CYS A 42 7.92 2.23 6.17
C CYS A 42 8.48 3.53 5.59
N HIS A 43 9.34 3.49 4.56
CA HIS A 43 9.80 4.72 3.88
C HIS A 43 8.68 5.44 3.11
N GLN A 44 7.59 4.74 2.80
CA GLN A 44 6.40 5.33 2.18
C GLN A 44 5.39 5.86 3.21
N MET A 45 5.65 5.69 4.51
CA MET A 45 4.76 6.16 5.57
C MET A 45 5.14 7.58 6.01
N GLU A 46 4.16 8.32 6.53
CA GLU A 46 4.41 9.63 7.13
C GLU A 46 5.32 9.55 8.37
N ASP A 47 5.44 8.37 8.99
CA ASP A 47 6.33 8.10 10.10
C ASP A 47 6.99 6.73 9.95
N TYR A 48 8.22 6.76 9.45
CA TYR A 48 9.06 5.58 9.32
C TYR A 48 9.31 4.90 10.68
N GLY A 49 9.59 5.69 11.73
CA GLY A 49 9.97 5.17 13.03
C GLY A 49 8.82 4.41 13.68
N PHE A 50 7.63 4.99 13.65
CA PHE A 50 6.40 4.32 14.09
C PHE A 50 6.15 3.03 13.31
N CYS A 51 6.17 3.09 11.97
CA CYS A 51 5.93 1.91 11.13
C CYS A 51 6.94 0.78 11.40
N ASN A 52 8.23 1.10 11.47
CA ASN A 52 9.26 0.09 11.73
C ASN A 52 9.08 -0.51 13.12
N ASN A 53 8.81 0.31 14.15
CA ASN A 53 8.59 -0.16 15.52
C ASN A 53 7.39 -1.12 15.62
N VAL A 54 6.31 -0.84 14.89
CA VAL A 54 5.15 -1.73 14.81
C VAL A 54 5.58 -3.12 14.32
N TYR A 55 6.35 -3.21 13.23
CA TYR A 55 6.82 -4.49 12.71
C TYR A 55 7.82 -5.18 13.65
N GLN A 56 8.81 -4.45 14.18
CA GLN A 56 9.79 -5.04 15.10
C GLN A 56 9.11 -5.64 16.34
N ALA A 57 8.11 -4.94 16.89
CA ALA A 57 7.37 -5.39 18.07
C ALA A 57 6.61 -6.71 17.82
N GLN A 58 6.09 -6.90 16.62
CA GLN A 58 5.36 -8.13 16.27
C GLN A 58 6.28 -9.27 15.85
N LEU A 59 7.36 -8.99 15.12
CA LEU A 59 8.26 -10.01 14.61
C LEU A 59 9.21 -10.56 15.67
N LYS A 60 9.59 -9.76 16.67
CA LYS A 60 10.49 -10.15 17.76
C LYS A 60 11.79 -10.83 17.30
N GLY A 61 12.32 -10.40 16.15
CA GLY A 61 13.52 -10.97 15.52
C GLY A 61 13.27 -12.20 14.64
N GLY A 62 12.02 -12.55 14.35
CA GLY A 62 11.66 -13.54 13.35
C GLY A 62 11.73 -13.00 11.91
N SER A 63 11.55 -13.91 10.96
CA SER A 63 11.46 -13.60 9.53
C SER A 63 10.01 -13.58 9.06
N SER A 64 9.70 -12.75 8.06
CA SER A 64 8.37 -12.67 7.45
C SER A 64 8.46 -12.31 5.98
N ASP A 65 7.51 -12.82 5.19
CA ASP A 65 7.32 -12.38 3.81
C ASP A 65 6.31 -11.22 3.75
N MET A 66 6.05 -10.70 2.55
CA MET A 66 5.10 -9.60 2.39
C MET A 66 3.68 -9.97 2.85
N ARG A 67 3.29 -11.25 2.76
CA ARG A 67 1.97 -11.71 3.23
C ARG A 67 1.91 -11.63 4.76
N GLY A 68 2.95 -12.07 5.46
CA GLY A 68 3.04 -11.96 6.92
C GLY A 68 3.12 -10.51 7.40
N LEU A 69 3.83 -9.63 6.68
CA LEU A 69 3.84 -8.19 6.98
C LEU A 69 2.47 -7.53 6.74
N ALA A 70 1.75 -7.92 5.68
CA ALA A 70 0.38 -7.45 5.44
C ALA A 70 -0.59 -7.92 6.53
N GLN A 71 -0.47 -9.18 6.96
CA GLN A 71 -1.20 -9.71 8.11
C GLN A 71 -0.94 -8.88 9.37
N ILE A 72 0.33 -8.62 9.70
CA ILE A 72 0.70 -7.81 10.86
C ILE A 72 0.04 -6.43 10.75
N ALA A 73 0.12 -5.76 9.61
CA ALA A 73 -0.46 -4.44 9.44
C ALA A 73 -1.99 -4.43 9.64
N GLN A 74 -2.71 -5.42 9.09
CA GLN A 74 -4.15 -5.58 9.29
C GLN A 74 -4.52 -5.80 10.76
N GLU A 75 -3.83 -6.73 11.42
CA GLU A 75 -4.06 -7.03 12.84
C GLU A 75 -3.81 -5.79 13.71
N GLN A 76 -2.74 -5.03 13.44
CA GLN A 76 -2.42 -3.82 14.20
C GLN A 76 -3.44 -2.70 13.93
N ALA A 77 -3.87 -2.50 12.67
CA ALA A 77 -4.91 -1.54 12.34
C ALA A 77 -6.23 -1.85 13.04
N GLN A 78 -6.62 -3.12 13.11
CA GLN A 78 -7.83 -3.57 13.81
C GLN A 78 -7.71 -3.41 15.33
N ASN A 79 -6.59 -3.86 15.90
CA ASN A 79 -6.37 -3.84 17.34
C ASN A 79 -6.31 -2.40 17.87
N ASN A 80 -5.61 -1.51 17.16
CA ASN A 80 -5.53 -0.11 17.53
C ASN A 80 -6.90 0.59 17.40
N ALA A 81 -7.65 0.34 16.32
CA ALA A 81 -9.03 0.85 16.19
C ALA A 81 -9.93 0.42 17.36
N THR A 82 -9.77 -0.83 17.81
CA THR A 82 -10.51 -1.37 18.96
C THR A 82 -10.14 -0.64 20.26
N GLN A 83 -8.85 -0.37 20.49
CA GLN A 83 -8.39 0.40 21.65
C GLN A 83 -8.87 1.85 21.64
N ILE A 84 -8.88 2.48 20.47
CA ILE A 84 -9.40 3.84 20.31
C ILE A 84 -10.91 3.88 20.58
N ARG A 85 -11.67 2.90 20.09
CA ARG A 85 -13.09 2.78 20.43
C ARG A 85 -13.31 2.68 21.95
N PHE A 86 -12.51 1.89 22.66
CA PHE A 86 -12.61 1.82 24.12
C PHE A 86 -12.28 3.16 24.79
N SER A 87 -11.29 3.89 24.28
CA SER A 87 -10.97 5.25 24.75
C SER A 87 -12.13 6.22 24.53
N ILE A 88 -12.78 6.17 23.37
CA ILE A 88 -13.98 6.96 23.05
C ILE A 88 -15.12 6.63 24.02
N MET A 89 -15.35 5.36 24.31
CA MET A 89 -16.40 4.93 25.26
C MET A 89 -16.15 5.45 26.68
N ASP A 90 -14.89 5.42 27.14
CA ASP A 90 -14.52 5.98 28.45
C ASP A 90 -14.74 7.50 28.49
N LEU A 91 -14.32 8.22 27.44
CA LEU A 91 -14.53 9.67 27.33
C LEU A 91 -16.01 10.04 27.33
N LEU A 92 -16.84 9.31 26.57
CA LEU A 92 -18.30 9.49 26.54
C LEU A 92 -18.94 9.30 27.92
N GLY A 93 -18.45 8.36 28.72
CA GLY A 93 -18.94 8.11 30.08
C GLY A 93 -18.59 9.20 31.08
N ARG A 94 -17.55 10.00 30.83
CA ARG A 94 -17.04 11.03 31.76
C ARG A 94 -17.42 12.45 31.38
N THR A 95 -17.58 12.73 30.09
CA THR A 95 -17.87 14.10 29.64
C THR A 95 -19.31 14.52 29.94
N THR A 96 -19.49 15.78 30.33
CA THR A 96 -20.80 16.44 30.40
C THR A 96 -21.01 17.46 29.28
N ASP A 97 -19.96 17.78 28.53
CA ASP A 97 -19.99 18.75 27.43
C ASP A 97 -20.70 18.14 26.20
N GLN A 98 -21.74 18.80 25.73
CA GLN A 98 -22.59 18.27 24.66
C GLN A 98 -21.87 18.25 23.31
N SER A 99 -21.11 19.29 22.98
CA SER A 99 -20.33 19.34 21.73
C SER A 99 -19.30 18.21 21.66
N LEU A 100 -18.62 17.93 22.78
CA LEU A 100 -17.69 16.81 22.90
C LEU A 100 -18.41 15.46 22.81
N LYS A 101 -19.61 15.32 23.41
CA LYS A 101 -20.42 14.10 23.26
C LYS A 101 -20.80 13.82 21.81
N ASP A 102 -21.24 14.84 21.09
CA ASP A 102 -21.69 14.71 19.71
C ASP A 102 -20.51 14.28 18.82
N ALA A 103 -19.36 14.95 18.94
CA ALA A 103 -18.14 14.61 18.21
C ALA A 103 -17.62 13.19 18.52
N LEU A 104 -17.62 12.79 19.79
CA LEU A 104 -17.21 11.45 20.22
C LEU A 104 -18.19 10.36 19.75
N THR A 105 -19.48 10.66 19.66
CA THR A 105 -20.50 9.72 19.15
C THR A 105 -20.32 9.46 17.65
N GLU A 106 -19.98 10.49 16.89
CA GLU A 106 -19.62 10.34 15.47
C GLU A 106 -18.34 9.51 15.33
N CYS A 107 -17.31 9.80 16.12
CA CYS A 107 -16.09 8.99 16.17
C CYS A 107 -16.35 7.54 16.54
N GLN A 108 -17.19 7.27 17.54
CA GLN A 108 -17.55 5.92 17.94
C GLN A 108 -18.17 5.15 16.77
N THR A 109 -19.06 5.81 16.01
CA THR A 109 -19.70 5.24 14.83
C THR A 109 -18.67 4.92 13.75
N ALA A 110 -17.78 5.86 13.44
CA ALA A 110 -16.69 5.65 12.48
C ALA A 110 -15.78 4.47 12.89
N TYR A 111 -15.34 4.42 14.15
CA TYR A 111 -14.47 3.36 14.65
C TYR A 111 -15.16 2.00 14.73
N ASN A 112 -16.46 1.92 15.03
CA ASN A 112 -17.23 0.68 14.89
C ASN A 112 -17.15 0.16 13.46
N THR A 113 -17.41 1.01 12.47
CA THR A 113 -17.33 0.60 11.07
C THR A 113 -15.91 0.21 10.68
N ILE A 114 -14.88 0.97 11.08
CA ILE A 114 -13.48 0.63 10.79
C ILE A 114 -13.13 -0.76 11.34
N ILE A 115 -13.52 -1.07 12.58
CA ILE A 115 -13.29 -2.39 13.20
C ILE A 115 -13.99 -3.48 12.39
N ASP A 116 -15.26 -3.28 12.02
CA ASP A 116 -16.02 -4.26 11.24
C ASP A 116 -15.40 -4.49 9.84
N GLN A 117 -14.88 -3.43 9.20
CA GLN A 117 -14.19 -3.54 7.91
C GLN A 117 -12.91 -4.38 8.05
N PHE A 118 -12.07 -4.10 9.05
CA PHE A 118 -10.84 -4.86 9.25
C PHE A 118 -11.09 -6.31 9.68
N GLN A 119 -12.13 -6.57 10.48
CA GLN A 119 -12.52 -7.94 10.83
C GLN A 119 -12.97 -8.76 9.62
N GLN A 120 -13.76 -8.15 8.74
CA GLN A 120 -14.17 -8.80 7.48
C GLN A 120 -12.97 -8.95 6.54
N ALA A 121 -12.13 -7.92 6.41
CA ALA A 121 -10.93 -7.96 5.59
C ALA A 121 -10.00 -9.08 6.05
N TRP A 122 -9.83 -9.24 7.37
CA TRP A 122 -9.08 -10.34 7.94
C TRP A 122 -9.64 -11.72 7.56
N PHE A 123 -10.97 -11.89 7.57
CA PHE A 123 -11.59 -13.14 7.13
C PHE A 123 -11.30 -13.43 5.65
N TYR A 124 -11.47 -12.44 4.77
CA TYR A 124 -11.17 -12.59 3.34
C TYR A 124 -9.67 -12.80 3.07
N PHE A 125 -8.80 -12.14 3.83
CA PHE A 125 -7.35 -12.26 3.72
C PHE A 125 -6.85 -13.64 4.19
N SER A 126 -7.30 -14.10 5.35
CA SER A 126 -6.77 -15.29 6.01
C SER A 126 -7.45 -16.60 5.61
N LYS A 127 -8.73 -16.57 5.21
CA LYS A 127 -9.51 -17.79 4.92
C LYS A 127 -9.84 -18.00 3.46
N LEU A 128 -10.13 -16.91 2.74
CA LEU A 128 -10.63 -16.99 1.37
C LEU A 128 -9.59 -16.57 0.34
N GLU A 129 -8.49 -15.96 0.78
CA GLU A 129 -7.47 -15.32 -0.06
C GLU A 129 -8.07 -14.35 -1.10
N SER A 130 -9.21 -13.73 -0.76
CA SER A 130 -9.91 -12.80 -1.65
C SER A 130 -9.45 -11.37 -1.40
N TYR A 131 -8.31 -11.00 -1.97
CA TYR A 131 -7.71 -9.67 -1.80
C TYR A 131 -8.58 -8.53 -2.36
N GLN A 132 -9.48 -8.82 -3.31
CA GLN A 132 -10.43 -7.83 -3.83
C GLN A 132 -11.43 -7.39 -2.76
N GLU A 133 -11.89 -8.34 -1.95
CA GLU A 133 -12.81 -8.04 -0.86
C GLU A 133 -12.09 -7.33 0.28
N VAL A 134 -10.87 -7.76 0.63
CA VAL A 134 -9.98 -7.04 1.56
C VAL A 134 -9.89 -5.56 1.19
N LEU A 135 -9.62 -5.27 -0.09
CA LEU A 135 -9.53 -3.91 -0.60
C LEU A 135 -10.84 -3.14 -0.55
N ASN A 136 -11.94 -3.77 -0.95
CA ASN A 136 -13.25 -3.14 -0.91
C ASN A 136 -13.65 -2.70 0.50
N LEU A 137 -13.25 -3.49 1.49
CA LEU A 137 -13.50 -3.23 2.90
C LEU A 137 -12.53 -2.16 3.44
N GLU A 138 -11.24 -2.26 3.14
CA GLU A 138 -10.22 -1.34 3.68
C GLU A 138 -10.26 0.06 3.02
N LYS A 139 -10.62 0.18 1.74
CA LYS A 139 -10.57 1.46 1.00
C LYS A 139 -11.43 2.58 1.59
N ILE A 140 -12.49 2.24 2.33
CA ILE A 140 -13.39 3.23 2.94
C ILE A 140 -12.88 3.72 4.30
N THR A 141 -11.97 2.98 4.93
CA THR A 141 -11.48 3.26 6.29
C THR A 141 -10.78 4.61 6.45
N PRO A 142 -9.99 5.15 5.48
CA PRO A 142 -9.41 6.48 5.61
C PRO A 142 -10.48 7.58 5.67
N ARG A 143 -11.56 7.44 4.88
CA ARG A 143 -12.66 8.41 4.88
C ARG A 143 -13.42 8.39 6.21
N LEU A 144 -13.68 7.21 6.76
CA LEU A 144 -14.34 7.05 8.05
C LEU A 144 -13.51 7.70 9.18
N LEU A 145 -12.19 7.47 9.18
CA LEU A 145 -11.29 8.13 10.12
C LEU A 145 -11.30 9.66 9.93
N GLY A 146 -11.31 10.13 8.68
CA GLY A 146 -11.44 11.55 8.35
C GLY A 146 -12.71 12.17 8.92
N SER A 147 -13.86 11.49 8.83
CA SER A 147 -15.12 11.93 9.42
C SER A 147 -15.02 12.10 10.94
N CYS A 148 -14.41 11.15 11.65
CA CYS A 148 -14.14 11.28 13.08
C CYS A 148 -13.23 12.49 13.40
N ILE A 149 -12.19 12.74 12.61
CA ILE A 149 -11.31 13.89 12.84
C ILE A 149 -12.08 15.20 12.65
N SER A 150 -12.86 15.30 11.57
CA SER A 150 -13.61 16.52 11.24
C SER A 150 -14.80 16.80 12.17
N SER A 151 -15.28 15.81 12.93
CA SER A 151 -16.39 16.02 13.88
C SER A 151 -16.01 16.99 15.01
N PHE A 152 -14.71 17.17 15.27
CA PHE A 152 -14.19 18.15 16.22
C PHE A 152 -14.08 19.57 15.64
N ASP A 153 -14.32 19.76 14.35
CA ASP A 153 -14.18 21.06 13.67
C ASP A 153 -15.50 21.86 13.59
N THR A 154 -16.66 21.25 13.87
CA THR A 154 -17.98 21.92 13.71
C THR A 154 -19.11 21.34 14.58
N PRO A 155 -19.91 22.13 15.34
CA PRO A 155 -19.71 23.50 15.85
C PRO A 155 -19.27 23.55 17.34
N ALA A 156 -18.49 24.59 17.66
CA ALA A 156 -17.77 24.82 18.92
C ALA A 156 -16.66 23.78 19.20
N HIS A 157 -15.53 23.91 18.49
CA HIS A 157 -14.32 23.08 18.55
C HIS A 157 -13.96 22.60 19.97
N PRO A 158 -14.46 21.44 20.43
CA PRO A 158 -13.91 20.87 21.64
C PRO A 158 -12.49 20.39 21.27
N PRO A 159 -11.48 20.60 22.13
CA PRO A 159 -10.15 20.07 21.87
C PRO A 159 -10.25 18.57 21.60
N ASN A 160 -9.75 18.12 20.44
CA ASN A 160 -9.81 16.72 20.07
C ASN A 160 -8.88 15.90 20.99
N PRO A 161 -9.40 15.02 21.85
CA PRO A 161 -8.56 14.23 22.77
C PRO A 161 -7.89 13.04 22.08
N LEU A 162 -8.24 12.77 20.81
CA LEU A 162 -7.82 11.59 20.05
C LEU A 162 -6.75 11.93 18.98
N VAL A 163 -6.14 13.12 19.00
CA VAL A 163 -5.24 13.57 17.91
C VAL A 163 -4.14 12.56 17.61
N GLU A 164 -3.38 12.11 18.62
CA GLU A 164 -2.28 11.18 18.41
C GLU A 164 -2.79 9.78 18.05
N GLN A 165 -3.84 9.31 18.74
CA GLN A 165 -4.47 8.03 18.45
C GLN A 165 -4.99 7.94 17.00
N ASN A 166 -5.63 9.00 16.51
CA ASN A 166 -6.11 9.11 15.13
C ASN A 166 -4.95 9.20 14.13
N ARG A 167 -3.83 9.83 14.51
CA ARG A 167 -2.60 9.84 13.71
C ARG A 167 -2.02 8.43 13.56
N GLU A 168 -1.79 7.73 14.66
CA GLU A 168 -1.28 6.36 14.66
C GLU A 168 -2.21 5.44 13.87
N GLN A 169 -3.53 5.56 14.04
CA GLN A 169 -4.50 4.79 13.28
C GLN A 169 -4.43 5.05 11.77
N ARG A 170 -4.23 6.30 11.34
CA ARG A 170 -4.06 6.64 9.92
C ARG A 170 -2.85 5.92 9.33
N ILE A 171 -1.74 5.87 10.07
CA ILE A 171 -0.53 5.18 9.65
C ILE A 171 -0.81 3.68 9.53
N LEU A 172 -1.43 3.07 10.54
CA LEU A 172 -1.77 1.65 10.51
C LEU A 172 -2.74 1.28 9.38
N ILE A 173 -3.75 2.11 9.11
CA ILE A 173 -4.63 1.94 7.94
C ILE A 173 -3.79 1.94 6.65
N THR A 174 -2.85 2.88 6.53
CA THR A 174 -2.00 3.01 5.33
C THR A 174 -1.02 1.84 5.19
N MET A 175 -0.51 1.31 6.31
CA MET A 175 0.30 0.10 6.35
C MET A 175 -0.48 -1.14 5.88
N ALA A 176 -1.77 -1.22 6.26
CA ALA A 176 -2.64 -2.36 5.94
C ALA A 176 -3.10 -2.34 4.47
N LEU A 177 -3.21 -1.16 3.85
CA LEU A 177 -3.60 -1.05 2.45
C LEU A 177 -2.59 -1.81 1.54
N PRO A 178 -3.07 -2.76 0.71
CA PRO A 178 -2.22 -3.60 -0.13
C PRO A 178 -1.26 -2.79 -1.00
N LEU A 179 -0.04 -3.29 -1.18
CA LEU A 179 0.95 -2.71 -2.11
C LEU A 179 0.39 -2.52 -3.54
N ILE A 180 -0.53 -3.40 -3.95
CA ILE A 180 -1.30 -3.31 -5.21
C ILE A 180 -2.19 -2.07 -5.23
N ASP A 181 -2.85 -1.73 -4.12
CA ASP A 181 -3.69 -0.53 -3.99
C ASP A 181 -2.84 0.73 -4.15
N ARG A 182 -1.64 0.76 -3.58
CA ARG A 182 -0.69 1.86 -3.77
C ARG A 182 -0.29 2.06 -5.24
N ILE A 183 0.05 0.98 -5.95
CA ILE A 183 0.38 1.04 -7.39
C ILE A 183 -0.84 1.48 -8.20
N CYS A 184 -1.98 0.81 -8.02
CA CYS A 184 -3.17 1.04 -8.85
C CYS A 184 -3.88 2.37 -8.58
N ARG A 185 -3.78 2.95 -7.38
CA ARG A 185 -4.31 4.30 -7.09
C ARG A 185 -3.59 5.41 -7.85
N SER A 186 -2.34 5.19 -8.26
CA SER A 186 -1.59 6.16 -9.06
C SER A 186 -2.00 6.20 -10.53
N LEU A 187 -2.91 5.31 -10.96
CA LEU A 187 -3.26 5.08 -12.36
C LEU A 187 -4.69 5.53 -12.71
N GLU A 188 -4.91 5.80 -14.00
CA GLU A 188 -6.19 6.29 -14.55
C GLU A 188 -7.34 5.26 -14.42
N ASP A 189 -7.02 3.96 -14.42
CA ASP A 189 -8.01 2.88 -14.26
C ASP A 189 -7.54 1.85 -13.22
N TYR A 190 -8.05 2.05 -12.01
CA TYR A 190 -7.85 1.17 -10.88
C TYR A 190 -8.36 -0.27 -11.14
N GLY A 191 -9.52 -0.42 -11.78
CA GLY A 191 -10.17 -1.72 -11.97
C GLY A 191 -9.38 -2.63 -12.91
N PHE A 192 -8.88 -2.06 -14.00
CA PHE A 192 -8.00 -2.80 -14.92
C PHE A 192 -6.66 -3.15 -14.28
N CYS A 193 -5.99 -2.20 -13.61
CA CYS A 193 -4.73 -2.47 -12.91
C CYS A 193 -4.86 -3.60 -11.89
N TYR A 194 -5.93 -3.56 -11.09
CA TYR A 194 -6.20 -4.56 -10.08
C TYR A 194 -6.40 -5.95 -10.72
N LYS A 195 -7.22 -6.04 -11.77
CA LYS A 195 -7.47 -7.30 -12.48
C LYS A 195 -6.18 -7.91 -13.01
N VAL A 196 -5.29 -7.10 -13.60
CA VAL A 196 -4.00 -7.57 -14.12
C VAL A 196 -3.15 -8.20 -13.02
N PHE A 197 -3.02 -7.57 -11.86
CA PHE A 197 -2.28 -8.18 -10.76
C PHE A 197 -2.97 -9.43 -10.24
N ASN A 198 -4.29 -9.36 -10.00
CA ASN A 198 -5.07 -10.47 -9.46
C ASN A 198 -5.00 -11.74 -10.33
N ASP A 199 -5.10 -11.58 -11.66
CA ASP A 199 -5.07 -12.70 -12.60
C ASP A 199 -3.69 -13.37 -12.70
N ASN A 200 -2.62 -12.71 -12.23
CA ASN A 200 -1.22 -13.14 -12.43
C ASN A 200 -0.44 -13.33 -11.12
N LEU A 201 -1.08 -13.16 -9.95
CA LEU A 201 -0.48 -13.33 -8.64
C LEU A 201 -0.44 -14.80 -8.21
N GLU A 202 0.58 -15.54 -8.61
CA GLU A 202 0.85 -16.88 -8.06
C GLU A 202 1.67 -16.80 -6.76
N GLY A 203 1.49 -17.83 -5.90
CA GLY A 203 1.72 -17.85 -4.44
C GLY A 203 3.06 -17.40 -3.84
N HIS A 204 4.02 -16.90 -4.62
CA HIS A 204 5.31 -16.38 -4.14
C HIS A 204 5.66 -14.96 -4.67
N ALA A 205 4.90 -14.40 -5.61
CA ALA A 205 5.22 -13.14 -6.30
C ALA A 205 4.62 -11.87 -5.63
N ARG A 206 4.55 -11.82 -4.29
CA ARG A 206 3.87 -10.73 -3.55
C ARG A 206 4.80 -9.64 -3.03
N ASN A 207 6.09 -9.69 -3.38
CA ASN A 207 7.03 -8.61 -3.08
C ASN A 207 7.07 -7.60 -4.25
N MET A 208 7.73 -6.46 -4.05
CA MET A 208 7.82 -5.42 -5.09
C MET A 208 8.45 -5.93 -6.40
N GLN A 209 9.35 -6.90 -6.30
CA GLN A 209 9.97 -7.54 -7.45
C GLN A 209 8.95 -8.37 -8.22
N GLY A 210 8.17 -9.25 -7.58
CA GLY A 210 7.11 -10.01 -8.24
C GLY A 210 6.02 -9.13 -8.85
N LEU A 211 5.65 -8.02 -8.20
CA LEU A 211 4.73 -7.04 -8.79
C LEU A 211 5.35 -6.31 -9.98
N GLY A 212 6.63 -5.94 -9.88
CA GLY A 212 7.38 -5.39 -11.01
C GLY A 212 7.42 -6.35 -12.19
N GLU A 213 7.75 -7.62 -11.94
CA GLU A 213 7.81 -8.67 -12.95
C GLU A 213 6.47 -8.86 -13.66
N ILE A 214 5.36 -8.95 -12.91
CA ILE A 214 4.01 -9.03 -13.48
C ILE A 214 3.73 -7.81 -14.38
N ALA A 215 4.01 -6.60 -13.90
CA ALA A 215 3.77 -5.38 -14.67
C ALA A 215 4.59 -5.36 -15.98
N GLN A 216 5.86 -5.77 -15.92
CA GLN A 216 6.75 -5.85 -17.09
C GLN A 216 6.28 -6.89 -18.10
N LEU A 217 5.95 -8.10 -17.65
CA LEU A 217 5.48 -9.19 -18.50
C LEU A 217 4.17 -8.82 -19.20
N GLN A 218 3.23 -8.22 -18.47
CA GLN A 218 1.93 -7.84 -19.01
C GLN A 218 2.03 -6.67 -19.99
N ALA A 219 2.88 -5.67 -19.69
CA ALA A 219 3.17 -4.58 -20.61
C ALA A 219 3.80 -5.09 -21.93
N LEU A 220 4.80 -5.98 -21.85
CA LEU A 220 5.44 -6.57 -23.02
C LEU A 220 4.46 -7.41 -23.84
N PHE A 221 3.70 -8.29 -23.19
CA PHE A 221 2.73 -9.16 -23.84
C PHE A 221 1.66 -8.34 -24.57
N ASN A 222 1.08 -7.34 -23.90
CA ASN A 222 0.05 -6.52 -24.53
C ASN A 222 0.63 -5.66 -25.67
N ALA A 223 1.79 -5.04 -25.50
CA ALA A 223 2.45 -4.28 -26.57
C ALA A 223 2.68 -5.13 -27.84
N THR A 224 3.13 -6.37 -27.66
CA THR A 224 3.35 -7.33 -28.76
C THR A 224 2.04 -7.71 -29.44
N ASN A 225 0.99 -7.99 -28.66
CA ASN A 225 -0.33 -8.30 -29.20
C ASN A 225 -0.94 -7.14 -29.98
N ILE A 226 -0.80 -5.91 -29.48
CA ILE A 226 -1.29 -4.71 -30.16
C ILE A 226 -0.51 -4.49 -31.45
N HIS A 227 0.82 -4.66 -31.44
CA HIS A 227 1.64 -4.57 -32.65
C HIS A 227 1.19 -5.59 -33.72
N LEU A 228 0.96 -6.85 -33.33
CA LEU A 228 0.44 -7.89 -34.24
C LEU A 228 -0.95 -7.54 -34.78
N PHE A 229 -1.83 -6.98 -33.94
CA PHE A 229 -3.15 -6.54 -34.36
C PHE A 229 -3.09 -5.41 -35.40
N ILE A 230 -2.24 -4.40 -35.15
CA ILE A 230 -2.01 -3.29 -36.09
C ILE A 230 -1.48 -3.81 -37.43
N MET A 231 -0.52 -4.73 -37.43
CA MET A 231 0.02 -5.32 -38.66
C MET A 231 -1.06 -6.01 -39.50
N ARG A 232 -1.99 -6.74 -38.85
CA ARG A 232 -3.11 -7.38 -39.57
C ARG A 232 -4.03 -6.35 -40.21
N LEU A 233 -4.39 -5.28 -39.48
CA LEU A 233 -5.20 -4.19 -40.02
C LEU A 233 -4.50 -3.45 -41.17
N TYR A 234 -3.19 -3.20 -41.02
CA TYR A 234 -2.40 -2.51 -42.04
C TYR A 234 -2.38 -3.28 -43.36
N ASN A 235 -2.25 -4.61 -43.29
CA ASN A 235 -2.24 -5.48 -44.46
C ASN A 235 -3.63 -5.62 -45.13
N SER A 236 -4.72 -5.45 -44.37
CA SER A 236 -6.07 -5.51 -44.94
C SER A 236 -6.50 -4.21 -45.63
N ILE A 237 -5.80 -3.10 -45.39
CA ILE A 237 -6.12 -1.79 -45.97
C ILE A 237 -5.13 -1.47 -47.10
N PRO A 238 -5.58 -1.21 -48.33
CA PRO A 238 -4.67 -0.98 -49.46
C PRO A 238 -4.01 0.40 -49.45
N THR A 239 -4.76 1.48 -49.22
CA THR A 239 -4.29 2.87 -49.19
C THR A 239 -5.23 3.74 -48.33
N GLY A 240 -4.88 4.99 -48.04
CA GLY A 240 -5.76 5.95 -47.35
C GLY A 240 -5.17 6.51 -46.05
N PRO A 241 -5.85 7.49 -45.43
CA PRO A 241 -5.45 8.07 -44.15
C PRO A 241 -5.40 7.02 -43.02
N GLU A 242 -6.29 6.01 -43.05
CA GLU A 242 -6.30 4.88 -42.13
C GLU A 242 -4.98 4.09 -42.19
N LYS A 243 -4.50 3.79 -43.40
CA LYS A 243 -3.27 3.03 -43.60
C LYS A 243 -2.04 3.79 -43.07
N LYS A 244 -1.96 5.10 -43.33
CA LYS A 244 -0.91 5.97 -42.80
C LYS A 244 -0.97 6.08 -41.27
N ALA A 245 -2.18 6.08 -40.70
CA ALA A 245 -2.36 6.08 -39.26
C ALA A 245 -1.86 4.78 -38.61
N LEU A 246 -2.20 3.64 -39.21
CA LEU A 246 -1.74 2.33 -38.77
C LEU A 246 -0.22 2.18 -38.90
N GLU A 247 0.40 2.71 -39.94
CA GLU A 247 1.86 2.74 -40.09
C GLU A 247 2.54 3.46 -38.92
N LYS A 248 2.04 4.65 -38.54
CA LYS A 248 2.54 5.37 -37.36
C LYS A 248 2.37 4.57 -36.09
N CYS A 249 1.21 3.95 -35.90
CA CYS A 249 0.94 3.08 -34.74
C CYS A 249 1.83 1.85 -34.71
N MET A 250 2.14 1.26 -35.86
CA MET A 250 3.03 0.10 -35.98
C MET A 250 4.43 0.46 -35.51
N ASN A 251 4.96 1.61 -35.94
CA ASN A 251 6.24 2.14 -35.50
C ASN A 251 6.24 2.45 -33.99
N ALA A 252 5.19 3.10 -33.49
CA ALA A 252 5.02 3.38 -32.07
C ALA A 252 5.07 2.11 -31.21
N TYR A 253 4.26 1.09 -31.56
CA TYR A 253 4.21 -0.15 -30.79
C TYR A 253 5.43 -1.05 -30.97
N SER A 254 6.18 -0.91 -32.07
CA SER A 254 7.51 -1.52 -32.20
C SER A 254 8.51 -0.92 -31.21
N VAL A 255 8.46 0.40 -30.99
CA VAL A 255 9.27 1.05 -29.94
C VAL A 255 8.83 0.57 -28.56
N VAL A 256 7.52 0.58 -28.26
CA VAL A 256 6.99 0.17 -26.95
C VAL A 256 7.38 -1.28 -26.63
N SER A 257 7.17 -2.24 -27.54
CA SER A 257 7.52 -3.64 -27.29
C SER A 257 9.03 -3.83 -27.10
N ASN A 258 9.86 -3.16 -27.92
CA ASN A 258 11.31 -3.24 -27.79
C ASN A 258 11.81 -2.65 -26.46
N GLN A 259 11.26 -1.52 -26.01
CA GLN A 259 11.63 -0.95 -24.71
C GLN A 259 11.27 -1.89 -23.56
N PHE A 260 10.09 -2.51 -23.57
CA PHE A 260 9.72 -3.49 -22.52
C PHE A 260 10.52 -4.79 -22.60
N GLN A 261 10.94 -5.21 -23.80
CA GLN A 261 11.82 -6.36 -23.96
C GLN A 261 13.21 -6.08 -23.35
N ILE A 262 13.77 -4.90 -23.61
CA ILE A 262 15.02 -4.44 -22.98
C ILE A 262 14.82 -4.26 -21.46
N GLY A 263 13.69 -3.66 -21.06
CA GLY A 263 13.32 -3.43 -19.68
C GLY A 263 13.30 -4.73 -18.87
N LEU A 264 12.68 -5.79 -19.40
CA LEU A 264 12.65 -7.11 -18.77
C LEU A 264 14.06 -7.71 -18.59
N LEU A 265 14.95 -7.56 -19.56
CA LEU A 265 16.35 -8.00 -19.40
C LEU A 265 17.09 -7.21 -18.31
N LEU A 266 16.83 -5.91 -18.21
CA LEU A 266 17.41 -5.05 -17.16
C LEU A 266 16.80 -5.35 -15.79
N PHE A 267 15.52 -5.70 -15.75
CA PHE A 267 14.78 -6.13 -14.56
C PHE A 267 15.42 -7.38 -13.95
N GLU A 268 15.67 -8.41 -14.76
CA GLU A 268 16.33 -9.66 -14.34
C GLU A 268 17.76 -9.42 -13.81
N GLN A 269 18.43 -8.39 -14.33
CA GLN A 269 19.76 -7.96 -13.88
C GLN A 269 19.72 -7.04 -12.64
N GLY A 270 18.54 -6.67 -12.14
CA GLY A 270 18.39 -5.71 -11.03
C GLY A 270 18.78 -4.27 -11.40
N ARG A 271 18.92 -3.94 -12.70
CA ARG A 271 19.35 -2.62 -13.19
C ARG A 271 18.18 -1.66 -13.35
N TYR A 272 17.47 -1.40 -12.26
CA TYR A 272 16.20 -0.65 -12.27
C TYR A 272 16.33 0.80 -12.74
N ARG A 273 17.50 1.44 -12.57
CA ARG A 273 17.72 2.79 -13.09
C ARG A 273 17.73 2.81 -14.62
N ASP A 274 18.50 1.92 -15.23
CA ASP A 274 18.62 1.82 -16.67
C ASP A 274 17.28 1.37 -17.28
N MET A 275 16.60 0.45 -16.60
CA MET A 275 15.25 0.01 -16.94
C MET A 275 14.26 1.18 -16.98
N LEU A 276 14.28 2.04 -15.95
CA LEU A 276 13.42 3.22 -15.89
C LEU A 276 13.68 4.18 -17.05
N ASP A 277 14.95 4.41 -17.39
CA ASP A 277 15.33 5.32 -18.46
C ASP A 277 14.90 4.79 -19.83
N THR A 278 14.96 3.47 -20.04
CA THR A 278 14.40 2.75 -21.20
C THR A 278 12.86 2.89 -21.26
N GLU A 279 12.16 2.61 -20.16
CA GLU A 279 10.69 2.58 -20.14
C GLU A 279 10.03 3.95 -20.23
N ARG A 280 10.70 5.02 -19.79
CA ARG A 280 10.19 6.41 -19.85
C ARG A 280 9.89 6.92 -21.25
N ILE A 281 10.40 6.25 -22.28
CA ILE A 281 10.12 6.57 -23.69
C ILE A 281 8.73 6.05 -24.10
N THR A 282 8.24 4.99 -23.45
CA THR A 282 7.02 4.27 -23.85
C THR A 282 5.73 5.08 -23.77
N PRO A 283 5.48 5.99 -22.79
CA PRO A 283 4.26 6.80 -22.76
C PRO A 283 4.14 7.70 -24.00
N GLN A 284 5.25 8.36 -24.39
CA GLN A 284 5.26 9.25 -25.55
C GLN A 284 5.10 8.46 -26.85
N ALA A 285 5.80 7.33 -26.98
CA ALA A 285 5.67 6.45 -28.13
C ALA A 285 4.21 5.97 -28.28
N GLN A 286 3.60 5.44 -27.21
CA GLN A 286 2.19 5.01 -27.20
C GLN A 286 1.23 6.17 -27.56
N SER A 287 1.46 7.36 -26.99
CA SER A 287 0.63 8.54 -27.23
C SER A 287 0.63 8.95 -28.71
N SER A 288 1.77 8.84 -29.40
CA SER A 288 1.88 9.18 -30.83
C SER A 288 0.93 8.38 -31.73
N CYS A 289 0.61 7.14 -31.36
CA CYS A 289 -0.41 6.34 -32.03
C CYS A 289 -1.82 6.87 -31.75
N SER A 290 -2.09 7.29 -30.52
CA SER A 290 -3.41 7.80 -30.10
C SER A 290 -3.74 9.16 -30.74
N THR A 291 -2.77 10.07 -30.80
CA THR A 291 -2.94 11.43 -31.36
C THR A 291 -3.19 11.42 -32.87
N THR A 292 -2.75 10.37 -33.56
CA THR A 292 -2.89 10.25 -35.02
C THR A 292 -4.36 10.14 -35.46
N PHE A 293 -5.24 9.60 -34.60
CA PHE A 293 -6.68 9.49 -34.85
C PHE A 293 -7.50 10.67 -34.30
N ILE A 294 -6.86 11.82 -34.05
CA ILE A 294 -7.52 13.04 -33.59
C ILE A 294 -7.27 14.19 -34.57
N THR A 295 -6.17 14.12 -35.34
CA THR A 295 -5.84 15.07 -36.41
C THR A 295 -6.69 14.88 -37.67
N GLN A 296 -7.29 15.97 -38.17
CA GLN A 296 -8.16 15.91 -39.36
C GLN A 296 -7.40 15.70 -40.69
N PRO A 297 -7.97 14.94 -41.66
CA PRO A 297 -9.19 14.15 -41.54
C PRO A 297 -8.96 12.90 -40.68
N SER A 298 -9.78 12.72 -39.65
CA SER A 298 -9.60 11.67 -38.65
C SER A 298 -10.22 10.36 -39.11
N PRO A 299 -9.42 9.29 -39.32
CA PRO A 299 -9.96 7.96 -39.56
C PRO A 299 -10.63 7.38 -38.29
N GLU A 300 -11.47 6.34 -38.46
CA GLU A 300 -12.03 5.59 -37.33
C GLU A 300 -10.91 4.94 -36.49
N ASN A 301 -10.99 5.09 -35.16
CA ASN A 301 -9.96 4.59 -34.26
C ASN A 301 -10.32 3.20 -33.71
N LEU A 302 -9.85 2.16 -34.38
CA LEU A 302 -10.02 0.77 -33.95
C LEU A 302 -9.11 0.35 -32.78
N LEU A 303 -8.29 1.28 -32.27
CA LEU A 303 -7.28 1.02 -31.24
C LEU A 303 -7.60 1.68 -29.90
N ILE A 304 -8.77 2.33 -29.73
CA ILE A 304 -9.11 3.10 -28.51
C ILE A 304 -8.89 2.28 -27.24
N GLU A 305 -9.56 1.13 -27.10
CA GLU A 305 -9.49 0.33 -25.87
C GLU A 305 -8.10 -0.27 -25.67
N ARG A 306 -7.50 -0.79 -26.73
CA ARG A 306 -6.14 -1.33 -26.70
C ARG A 306 -5.10 -0.30 -26.25
N ASN A 307 -5.23 0.93 -26.76
CA ASN A 307 -4.38 2.05 -26.37
C ASN A 307 -4.62 2.47 -24.92
N ARG A 308 -5.85 2.39 -24.43
CA ARG A 308 -6.20 2.66 -23.03
C ARG A 308 -5.56 1.64 -22.10
N GLU A 309 -5.77 0.35 -22.34
CA GLU A 309 -5.17 -0.75 -21.57
C GLU A 309 -3.63 -0.63 -21.54
N MET A 310 -3.01 -0.34 -22.70
CA MET A 310 -1.56 -0.19 -22.78
C MET A 310 -1.04 0.98 -21.93
N ARG A 311 -1.73 2.13 -21.90
CA ARG A 311 -1.33 3.25 -21.03
C ARG A 311 -1.29 2.85 -19.57
N ILE A 312 -2.26 2.07 -19.13
CA ILE A 312 -2.35 1.62 -17.74
C ILE A 312 -1.20 0.66 -17.44
N LEU A 313 -0.91 -0.30 -18.32
CA LEU A 313 0.22 -1.23 -18.17
C LEU A 313 1.57 -0.50 -18.14
N ILE A 314 1.76 0.52 -18.98
CA ILE A 314 2.95 1.39 -18.94
C ILE A 314 3.06 2.08 -17.58
N GLY A 315 1.95 2.61 -17.06
CA GLY A 315 1.91 3.22 -15.74
C GLY A 315 2.26 2.23 -14.62
N MET A 316 1.72 1.01 -14.67
CA MET A 316 2.06 -0.06 -13.72
C MET A 316 3.56 -0.36 -13.74
N ALA A 317 4.15 -0.55 -14.93
CA ALA A 317 5.56 -0.88 -15.11
C ALA A 317 6.49 0.24 -14.59
N ILE A 318 6.20 1.50 -14.94
CA ILE A 318 7.00 2.66 -14.51
C ILE A 318 6.88 2.89 -13.00
N THR A 319 5.67 2.82 -12.42
CA THR A 319 5.48 2.99 -10.98
C THR A 319 6.19 1.89 -10.20
N THR A 320 6.07 0.64 -10.64
CA THR A 320 6.77 -0.47 -9.96
C THR A 320 8.30 -0.37 -10.09
N CYS A 321 8.80 0.08 -11.25
CA CYS A 321 10.21 0.35 -11.47
C CYS A 321 10.76 1.46 -10.55
N LEU A 322 10.01 2.56 -10.39
CA LEU A 322 10.39 3.68 -9.53
C LEU A 322 10.58 3.23 -8.08
N ASP A 323 9.64 2.44 -7.57
CA ASP A 323 9.69 1.86 -6.22
C ASP A 323 10.87 0.89 -6.05
N LEU A 324 11.14 0.04 -7.05
CA LEU A 324 12.30 -0.86 -7.06
C LEU A 324 13.64 -0.12 -7.10
N ARG A 325 13.71 1.00 -7.84
CA ARG A 325 14.91 1.84 -7.91
C ARG A 325 15.22 2.50 -6.57
N GLN A 326 14.20 3.03 -5.88
CA GLN A 326 14.37 3.63 -4.55
C GLN A 326 14.88 2.58 -3.55
N HIS A 327 14.45 1.33 -3.67
CA HIS A 327 14.89 0.25 -2.80
C HIS A 327 16.42 -0.03 -2.88
N MET A 328 17.04 0.03 -4.07
CA MET A 328 18.46 -0.32 -4.27
C MET A 328 19.45 0.83 -4.00
N GLN A 329 18.98 2.05 -3.75
CA GLN A 329 19.86 3.18 -3.39
C GLN A 329 20.23 3.21 -1.90
N HIS A 330 19.58 2.36 -1.10
CA HIS A 330 19.74 2.28 0.35
C HIS A 330 20.37 0.96 0.83
N LEU A 331 20.88 0.14 -0.10
CA LEU A 331 21.72 -1.04 0.13
C LEU A 331 23.19 -0.71 -0.14
#